data_AF-A0A2D0K843-F1
#
_entry.id   AF-A0A2D0K843-F1
#
_cell.length_a   1.000
_cell.length_b   1.000
_cell.length_c   1.000
_cell.angle_alpha   90.00
_cell.angle_beta   90.00
_cell.angle_gamma   90.00
#
_symmetry.space_group_name_H-M   'P 1'
#
loop_
_entity.id
_entity.type
_entity.pdbx_description
1 polymer ?
#
loop_
_entity_poly.entity_id
_entity_poly.type
_entity_poly.pdbx_seq_one_letter_code
_entity_poly.pdbx_strand_id
1 'polypeptide(L)' 'MIKVNYTYPNKFKFTFDKIDFENCVVNLFQTKAILIESKSQLEATLKQLAKQQDIDVNDIYMEVVI' A
#
# COMPACT_ATOMS: atom_id res chain seq x y z
N MET A 1 5.01 17.53 -5.64
CA MET A 1 4.78 16.26 -4.92
C MET A 1 4.27 16.60 -3.53
N ILE A 2 2.96 16.49 -3.29
CA ILE A 2 2.38 16.83 -1.98
C ILE A 2 2.80 15.72 -1.01
N LYS A 3 3.68 16.06 -0.04
CA LYS A 3 3.97 15.17 1.09
C LYS A 3 2.76 15.23 2.01
N VAL A 4 1.91 14.20 1.99
CA VAL A 4 0.83 14.07 2.97
C VAL A 4 1.48 13.93 4.34
N ASN A 5 1.34 14.95 5.19
CA ASN A 5 1.79 14.88 6.57
C ASN A 5 0.75 14.08 7.37
N TYR A 6 1.10 12.87 7.77
CA TYR A 6 0.27 12.03 8.63
C TYR A 6 1.00 11.69 9.93
N THR A 7 0.25 11.63 11.02
CA THR A 7 0.73 11.24 12.35
C THR A 7 0.27 9.83 12.66
N TYR A 8 1.01 9.10 13.49
CA TYR A 8 0.59 7.80 14.01
C TYR A 8 -0.08 7.96 15.38
N PRO A 9 -1.03 7.08 15.77
CA PRO A 9 -1.62 6.00 14.95
C PRO A 9 -2.59 6.54 13.89
N ASN A 10 -2.68 5.89 12.73
CA ASN A 10 -3.64 6.23 11.68
C ASN A 10 -4.04 5.02 10.81
N LYS A 11 -5.17 5.11 10.12
CA LYS A 11 -5.62 4.07 9.21
C LYS A 11 -5.16 4.36 7.79
N PHE A 12 -4.58 3.37 7.13
CA PHE A 12 -4.10 3.47 5.76
C PHE A 12 -4.79 2.45 4.86
N LYS A 13 -5.15 2.87 3.65
CA LYS A 13 -5.46 1.97 2.54
C LYS A 13 -4.27 1.96 1.60
N PHE A 14 -3.89 0.76 1.17
CA PHE A 14 -2.82 0.56 0.21
C PHE A 14 -3.43 0.12 -1.11
N THR A 15 -2.96 0.72 -2.20
CA THR A 15 -3.42 0.42 -3.55
C THR A 15 -2.21 0.14 -4.42
N PHE A 16 -2.28 -0.88 -5.28
CA PHE A 16 -1.21 -1.23 -6.21
C PHE A 16 -1.80 -1.91 -7.44
N ASP A 17 -1.08 -1.81 -8.55
CA ASP A 17 -1.45 -2.43 -9.81
C ASP A 17 -0.91 -3.86 -9.87
N LYS A 18 -1.73 -4.78 -10.36
CA LYS A 18 -1.32 -6.15 -10.65
C LYS A 18 -1.54 -6.46 -12.11
N ILE A 19 -0.45 -6.74 -12.81
CA ILE A 19 -0.49 -7.12 -14.22
C ILE A 19 -0.89 -8.60 -14.28
N ASP A 20 -2.05 -8.86 -14.86
CA ASP A 20 -2.46 -10.20 -15.27
C ASP A 20 -1.93 -10.43 -16.69
N PHE A 21 -0.80 -11.12 -16.79
CA PHE A 21 -0.15 -11.42 -18.06
C PHE A 21 -0.96 -12.40 -18.92
N GLU A 22 -1.81 -13.24 -18.35
CA GLU A 22 -2.63 -14.20 -19.12
C GLU A 22 -3.73 -13.48 -19.88
N ASN A 23 -4.34 -12.48 -19.25
CA ASN A 23 -5.43 -11.71 -19.85
C ASN A 23 -4.96 -10.39 -20.49
N CYS A 24 -3.68 -10.03 -20.34
CA CYS A 24 -3.12 -8.73 -20.74
C CYS A 24 -3.90 -7.54 -20.13
N VAL A 25 -4.31 -7.67 -18.87
CA VAL A 25 -5.10 -6.67 -18.15
C VAL A 25 -4.35 -6.20 -16.91
N VAL A 26 -4.40 -4.90 -16.62
CA VAL A 26 -3.94 -4.34 -15.36
C VAL A 26 -5.12 -4.27 -14.40
N ASN A 27 -5.03 -4.98 -13.28
CA ASN A 27 -6.02 -4.98 -12.23
C ASN A 27 -5.55 -4.11 -11.06
N LEU A 28 -6.38 -3.16 -10.65
CA LEU A 28 -6.13 -2.37 -9.45
C LEU A 28 -6.51 -3.19 -8.22
N PHE A 29 -5.57 -3.42 -7.31
CA PHE A 29 -5.84 -4.05 -6.02
C PHE A 29 -5.80 -3.02 -4.91
N GLN A 30 -6.81 -3.05 -4.03
CA GLN A 30 -6.91 -2.15 -2.89
C GLN A 30 -7.15 -2.94 -1.60
N THR A 31 -6.36 -2.65 -0.57
CA THR A 31 -6.51 -3.28 0.73
C THR A 31 -7.69 -2.68 1.50
N LYS A 32 -8.18 -3.41 2.51
CA LYS A 32 -8.98 -2.79 3.58
C LYS A 32 -8.11 -1.77 4.34
N ALA A 33 -8.76 -0.87 5.07
CA ALA A 33 -8.05 0.08 5.93
C ALA A 33 -7.34 -0.66 7.07
N ILE A 34 -6.03 -0.45 7.19
CA ILE A 34 -5.16 -1.08 8.20
C ILE A 34 -4.74 0.00 9.19
N LEU A 35 -4.92 -0.25 10.49
CA LEU A 35 -4.40 0.63 11.53
C LEU A 35 -2.89 0.45 11.64
N ILE A 36 -2.16 1.56 11.49
CA ILE A 36 -0.71 1.63 11.62
C ILE A 36 -0.39 2.54 12.81
N GLU A 37 0.29 1.99 13.81
CA GLU A 37 0.60 2.63 15.08
C GLU A 37 1.98 3.29 15.09
N SER A 38 2.86 2.94 14.16
CA SER A 38 4.21 3.51 14.09
C SER A 38 4.79 3.47 12.67
N LYS A 39 5.84 4.27 12.46
CA LYS A 39 6.62 4.25 11.22
C LYS A 39 7.22 2.88 10.93
N SER A 40 7.78 2.22 11.94
CA SER A 40 8.37 0.88 11.78
C SER A 40 7.34 -0.15 11.35
N GLN A 41 6.11 -0.07 11.88
CA GLN A 41 5.01 -0.92 11.45
C GLN A 41 4.63 -0.63 10.00
N LEU A 42 4.55 0.64 9.58
CA LEU A 42 4.28 1.01 8.19
C LEU A 42 5.29 0.36 7.23
N GLU A 43 6.59 0.50 7.52
CA GLU A 43 7.66 -0.06 6.70
C GLU A 43 7.59 -1.59 6.63
N ALA A 44 7.26 -2.26 7.74
CA ALA A 44 7.07 -3.70 7.78
C ALA A 44 5.85 -4.14 6.95
N THR A 45 4.73 -3.43 7.07
CA THR A 45 3.50 -3.70 6.31
C THR A 45 3.74 -3.52 4.80
N LEU A 46 4.40 -2.45 4.38
CA LEU A 46 4.73 -2.20 2.98
C LEU A 46 5.63 -3.29 2.41
N LYS A 47 6.71 -3.67 3.11
CA LYS A 47 7.60 -4.77 2.69
C LYS A 47 6.87 -6.10 2.59
N GLN A 48 5.96 -6.37 3.53
CA GLN A 48 5.17 -7.60 3.52
C GLN A 48 4.20 -7.62 2.33
N LEU A 49 3.50 -6.51 2.07
CA LEU A 49 2.59 -6.40 0.92
C LEU A 49 3.33 -6.57 -0.40
N ALA A 50 4.45 -5.86 -0.57
CA ALA A 50 5.32 -5.98 -1.73
C ALA A 50 5.76 -7.43 -1.98
N LYS A 51 6.23 -8.11 -0.94
CA LYS A 51 6.64 -9.52 -1.03
C LYS A 51 5.49 -10.47 -1.35
N GLN A 52 4.31 -10.25 -0.77
CA GLN A 52 3.15 -11.12 -0.98
C GLN A 52 2.58 -11.01 -2.39
N GLN A 53 2.75 -9.85 -3.03
CA GLN A 53 2.17 -9.55 -4.32
C GLN A 53 3.18 -9.54 -5.46
N ASP A 54 4.46 -9.75 -5.15
CA ASP A 54 5.60 -9.71 -6.08
C ASP A 54 5.69 -8.37 -6.84
N ILE A 55 5.62 -7.26 -6.08
CA ILE A 55 5.70 -5.89 -6.58
C ILE A 55 6.77 -5.09 -5.82
N ASP A 56 7.19 -3.94 -6.37
CA ASP A 56 8.07 -3.02 -5.64
C ASP A 56 7.28 -2.28 -4.55
N VAL A 57 7.93 -1.98 -3.42
CA VAL A 57 7.34 -1.14 -2.36
C VAL A 57 6.99 0.25 -2.89
N ASN A 58 7.77 0.77 -3.83
CA ASN A 58 7.56 2.08 -4.43
C ASN A 58 6.31 2.14 -5.34
N ASP A 59 5.81 0.99 -5.77
CA ASP A 59 4.59 0.88 -6.59
C ASP A 59 3.31 0.83 -5.73
N ILE A 60 3.45 0.91 -4.40
CA ILE A 60 2.33 0.93 -3.47
C ILE A 60 1.93 2.37 -3.16
N TYR A 61 0.73 2.74 -3.61
CA TYR A 61 0.09 3.99 -3.26
C TYR A 61 -0.56 3.89 -1.87
N MET A 62 -0.43 4.95 -1.07
CA MET A 62 -0.99 5.02 0.27
C MET A 62 -2.02 6.14 0.39
N GLU A 63 -3.19 5.82 0.93
CA GLU A 63 -4.25 6.76 1.28
C GLU A 63 -4.49 6.73 2.79
N VAL A 64 -4.49 7.91 3.42
CA VAL A 64 -4.90 8.05 4.82
C VAL A 64 -6.43 8.07 4.89
N VAL A 65 -7.01 7.21 5.73
CA VAL A 65 -8.46 7.14 5.95
C VAL A 65 -8.80 7.80 7.28
N ILE A 66 -9.52 8.93 7.22
CA ILE A 66 -10.00 9.71 8.37
C ILE A 66 -11.38 9.19 8.79
#